data_AF-A0A537CS52-F1
#
_entry.id   AF-A0A537CS52-F1
#
_cell.length_a   1.000
_cell.length_b   1.000
_cell.length_c   1.000
_cell.angle_alpha   90.00
_cell.angle_beta   90.00
_cell.angle_gamma   90.00
#
_symmetry.space_group_name_H-M   'P 1'
#
loop_
_entity.id
_entity.type
_entity.pdbx_description
1 polymer ?
#
loop_
_entity_poly.entity_id
_entity_poly.type
_entity_poly.pdbx_seq_one_letter_code
_entity_poly.pdbx_strand_id
1 'polypeptide(L)'
;EELFQYLDAAGKRQSITSDDVNAYLRALTGRDVSAKDFRTWGGTMLAAVELRRMGVAASRREADRNITQAIDAVAARLGNTRGVCRKYYIHPVLLDAYMMGETVPMPPPARGGTRRTHPGAALRRDEVAVLEFLERRT
;
A
#
# COMPACT_ATOMS: atom_id res chain seq x y z
N GLU A 1 9.11 -3.41 -27.47
CA GLU A 1 10.23 -2.49 -27.18
C GLU A 1 10.37 -2.40 -25.66
N GLU A 2 11.58 -2.50 -25.11
CA GLU A 2 11.80 -2.47 -23.65
C GLU A 2 12.11 -1.05 -23.17
N LEU A 3 11.30 -0.54 -22.23
CA LEU A 3 11.34 0.86 -21.81
C LEU A 3 12.45 1.15 -20.77
N PHE A 4 12.73 0.22 -19.87
CA PHE A 4 13.72 0.40 -18.80
C PHE A 4 15.06 -0.21 -19.19
N GLN A 5 16.04 0.66 -19.41
CA GLN A 5 17.38 0.28 -19.85
C GLN A 5 18.43 1.21 -19.23
N TYR A 6 19.67 0.73 -19.16
CA TYR A 6 20.82 1.54 -18.78
C TYR A 6 22.01 1.27 -19.72
N LEU A 7 23.02 2.13 -19.69
CA LEU A 7 24.29 1.92 -20.39
C LEU A 7 25.30 1.35 -19.39
N ASP A 8 25.94 0.24 -19.74
CA ASP A 8 27.05 -0.30 -18.96
C ASP A 8 28.34 0.52 -19.15
N ALA A 9 29.41 0.13 -18.45
CA ALA A 9 30.70 0.80 -18.51
C ALA A 9 31.34 0.80 -19.91
N ALA A 10 30.92 -0.10 -20.82
CA ALA A 10 31.37 -0.15 -22.20
C ALA A 10 30.45 0.66 -23.15
N GLY A 11 29.44 1.36 -22.61
CA GLY A 11 28.47 2.11 -23.39
C GLY A 11 27.42 1.24 -24.09
N LYS A 12 27.31 -0.05 -23.74
CA LYS A 12 26.32 -0.95 -24.31
C LYS A 12 25.00 -0.86 -23.54
N ARG A 13 23.88 -0.86 -24.27
CA ARG A 13 22.54 -0.89 -23.68
C ARG A 13 22.25 -2.24 -23.03
N GLN A 14 21.78 -2.19 -21.80
CA GLN A 14 21.34 -3.33 -21.02
C GLN A 14 19.88 -3.13 -20.60
N SER A 15 19.09 -4.19 -20.65
CA SER A 15 17.73 -4.19 -20.15
C SER A 15 17.67 -4.33 -18.63
N ILE A 16 16.58 -3.84 -18.03
CA ILE A 16 16.29 -4.02 -16.62
C ILE A 16 15.11 -4.97 -16.48
N THR A 17 15.33 -6.12 -15.85
CA THR A 17 14.33 -7.15 -15.60
C THR A 17 13.72 -7.04 -14.20
N SER A 18 12.65 -7.80 -13.95
CA SER A 18 12.08 -7.90 -12.59
C SER A 18 13.06 -8.50 -11.58
N ASP A 19 13.95 -9.40 -12.02
CA ASP A 19 14.94 -10.03 -11.15
C ASP A 19 16.00 -9.03 -10.70
N ASP A 20 16.42 -8.12 -11.60
CA ASP A 20 17.35 -7.03 -11.26
C ASP A 20 16.76 -6.11 -10.18
N VAL A 21 15.48 -5.74 -10.32
CA VAL A 21 14.78 -4.89 -9.33
C VAL A 21 14.68 -5.61 -7.99
N ASN A 22 14.29 -6.89 -7.97
CA ASN A 22 14.16 -7.62 -6.72
C ASN A 22 15.52 -7.89 -6.06
N ALA A 23 16.58 -8.15 -6.84
CA ALA A 23 17.94 -8.29 -6.33
C ALA A 23 18.41 -6.96 -5.69
N TYR A 24 18.13 -5.83 -6.34
CA TYR A 24 18.44 -4.51 -5.81
C TYR A 24 17.72 -4.23 -4.49
N LEU A 25 16.42 -4.52 -4.40
CA LEU A 25 15.63 -4.33 -3.17
C LEU A 25 16.18 -5.18 -2.01
N ARG A 26 16.53 -6.43 -2.26
CA ARG A 26 17.15 -7.32 -1.25
C ARG A 26 18.50 -6.78 -0.79
N ALA A 27 19.36 -6.35 -1.73
CA ALA A 27 20.68 -5.81 -1.40
C ALA A 27 20.60 -4.53 -0.55
N LEU A 28 19.67 -3.63 -0.86
CA LEU A 28 19.47 -2.39 -0.09
C LEU A 28 18.89 -2.63 1.31
N THR A 29 17.92 -3.53 1.43
CA THR A 29 17.14 -3.69 2.66
C THR A 29 17.75 -4.73 3.61
N GLY A 30 18.59 -5.65 3.11
CA GLY A 30 19.06 -6.81 3.85
C GLY A 30 17.94 -7.78 4.25
N ARG A 31 16.76 -7.65 3.63
CA ARG A 31 15.55 -8.41 3.91
C ARG A 31 15.02 -9.03 2.63
N ASP A 32 14.20 -10.06 2.75
CA ASP A 32 13.50 -10.63 1.58
C ASP A 32 12.27 -9.79 1.20
N VAL A 33 12.55 -8.55 0.77
CA VAL A 33 11.55 -7.62 0.23
C VAL A 33 11.59 -7.68 -1.29
N SER A 34 10.42 -7.71 -1.90
CA SER A 34 10.19 -7.78 -3.33
C SER A 34 9.31 -6.64 -3.82
N ALA A 35 9.25 -6.46 -5.14
CA ALA A 35 8.33 -5.51 -5.77
C ALA A 35 6.85 -5.78 -5.41
N LYS A 36 6.51 -7.03 -5.06
CA LYS A 36 5.15 -7.41 -4.64
C LYS A 36 4.77 -6.74 -3.32
N ASP A 37 5.70 -6.61 -2.38
CA ASP A 37 5.42 -6.05 -1.06
C ASP A 37 4.97 -4.59 -1.15
N PHE A 38 5.57 -3.82 -2.07
CA PHE A 38 5.11 -2.47 -2.37
C PHE A 38 3.69 -2.43 -2.94
N ARG A 39 3.31 -3.40 -3.78
CA ARG A 39 1.94 -3.51 -4.30
C ARG A 39 0.96 -3.91 -3.21
N THR A 40 1.35 -4.79 -2.28
CA THR A 40 0.52 -5.20 -1.14
C THR A 40 0.33 -4.05 -0.14
N TRP A 41 1.39 -3.32 0.17
CA TRP A 41 1.31 -2.11 0.99
C TRP A 41 0.44 -1.05 0.30
N GLY A 42 0.69 -0.76 -0.97
CA GLY A 42 -0.08 0.21 -1.74
C GLY A 42 -1.56 -0.15 -1.89
N GLY A 43 -1.88 -1.43 -2.09
CA GLY A 43 -3.27 -1.90 -2.13
C GLY A 43 -3.99 -1.75 -0.79
N THR A 44 -3.32 -2.11 0.30
CA THR A 44 -3.85 -1.94 1.66
C THR A 44 -4.07 -0.47 2.01
N MET A 45 -3.09 0.40 1.68
CA MET A 45 -3.20 1.84 1.87
C MET A 45 -4.38 2.45 1.12
N LEU A 46 -4.55 2.09 -0.16
CA LEU A 46 -5.66 2.59 -0.96
C LEU A 46 -7.01 2.13 -0.41
N ALA A 47 -7.14 0.85 -0.05
CA ALA A 47 -8.36 0.35 0.59
C ALA A 47 -8.66 1.09 1.90
N ALA A 48 -7.64 1.34 2.73
CA ALA A 48 -7.81 2.03 4.00
C ALA A 48 -8.30 3.46 3.82
N VAL A 49 -7.75 4.19 2.84
CA VAL A 49 -8.17 5.55 2.51
C VAL A 49 -9.61 5.57 2.00
N GLU A 50 -9.98 4.66 1.10
CA GLU A 50 -11.34 4.59 0.56
C GLU A 50 -12.37 4.25 1.65
N LEU A 51 -12.08 3.25 2.48
CA LEU A 51 -12.96 2.86 3.60
C LEU A 51 -13.12 4.00 4.61
N ARG A 52 -12.02 4.69 4.95
CA ARG A 52 -12.07 5.87 5.81
C ARG A 52 -12.88 7.00 5.19
N ARG A 53 -12.75 7.23 3.88
CA ARG A 53 -13.52 8.25 3.15
C ARG A 53 -15.02 7.95 3.13
N MET A 54 -15.40 6.68 3.04
CA MET A 54 -16.79 6.22 3.14
C MET A 54 -17.34 6.29 4.57
N GLY A 55 -16.46 6.37 5.58
CA GLY A 55 -16.86 6.38 6.99
C GLY A 55 -17.24 4.99 7.51
N VAL A 56 -17.58 4.91 8.79
CA VAL A 56 -18.09 3.68 9.41
C VAL A 56 -19.47 3.34 8.84
N ALA A 57 -19.66 2.11 8.38
CA ALA A 57 -20.94 1.65 7.86
C ALA A 57 -22.00 1.54 8.96
N ALA A 58 -23.24 1.95 8.66
CA ALA A 58 -24.37 1.86 9.59
C ALA A 58 -24.99 0.45 9.67
N SER A 59 -24.62 -0.44 8.75
CA SER A 59 -25.12 -1.82 8.72
C SER A 59 -24.13 -2.76 8.05
N ARG A 60 -24.28 -4.07 8.32
CA ARG A 60 -23.48 -5.12 7.66
C ARG A 60 -23.60 -5.07 6.13
N ARG A 61 -24.81 -4.84 5.61
CA ARG A 61 -25.08 -4.73 4.17
C ARG A 61 -24.36 -3.53 3.55
N GLU A 62 -24.24 -2.43 4.29
CA GLU A 62 -23.46 -1.28 3.84
C GLU A 62 -21.96 -1.56 3.91
N ALA A 63 -21.51 -2.23 4.97
CA ALA A 63 -20.11 -2.62 5.10
C ALA A 63 -19.63 -3.48 3.93
N ASP A 64 -20.42 -4.49 3.52
CA ASP A 64 -20.13 -5.33 2.37
C ASP A 64 -20.03 -4.52 1.05
N ARG A 65 -20.92 -3.54 0.85
CA ARG A 65 -20.89 -2.66 -0.34
C ARG A 65 -19.65 -1.79 -0.36
N ASN A 66 -19.31 -1.18 0.77
CA ASN A 66 -18.17 -0.28 0.89
C ASN A 66 -16.84 -1.05 0.73
N ILE A 67 -16.73 -2.25 1.31
CA ILE A 67 -15.59 -3.15 1.07
C ILE A 67 -15.47 -3.52 -0.40
N THR A 68 -16.58 -3.85 -1.05
CA THR A 68 -16.56 -4.16 -2.49
C THR A 68 -16.04 -2.97 -3.30
N GLN A 69 -16.51 -1.76 -3.00
CA GLN A 69 -16.05 -0.53 -3.65
C GLN A 69 -14.56 -0.24 -3.40
N ALA A 70 -14.07 -0.46 -2.18
CA ALA A 70 -12.65 -0.30 -1.87
C ALA A 70 -11.78 -1.33 -2.63
N ILE A 71 -12.22 -2.59 -2.71
CA ILE A 71 -11.54 -3.63 -3.49
C ILE A 71 -11.56 -3.27 -4.99
N ASP A 72 -12.64 -2.69 -5.50
CA ASP A 72 -12.73 -2.22 -6.88
C ASP A 72 -11.70 -1.14 -7.20
N ALA A 73 -11.52 -0.17 -6.30
CA ALA A 73 -10.49 0.86 -6.46
C ALA A 73 -9.09 0.24 -6.52
N VAL A 74 -8.80 -0.73 -5.64
CA VAL A 74 -7.52 -1.46 -5.64
C VAL A 74 -7.33 -2.29 -6.91
N ALA A 75 -8.36 -3.00 -7.35
CA ALA A 75 -8.37 -3.80 -8.57
C ALA A 75 -8.07 -2.94 -9.81
N ALA A 76 -8.75 -1.81 -9.94
CA ALA A 76 -8.52 -0.84 -11.00
C ALA A 76 -7.10 -0.27 -10.96
N ARG A 77 -6.59 0.07 -9.76
CA ARG A 77 -5.24 0.65 -9.59
C ARG A 77 -4.11 -0.33 -9.89
N LEU A 78 -4.32 -1.61 -9.60
CA LEU A 78 -3.30 -2.66 -9.72
C LEU A 78 -3.40 -3.47 -11.02
N GLY A 79 -4.50 -3.35 -11.76
CA GLY A 79 -4.77 -4.13 -12.97
C GLY A 79 -5.05 -5.61 -12.67
N ASN A 80 -5.68 -5.90 -11.53
CA ASN A 80 -5.94 -7.26 -11.05
C ASN A 80 -7.45 -7.48 -10.81
N THR A 81 -7.90 -8.73 -10.70
CA THR A 81 -9.31 -9.02 -10.35
C THR A 81 -9.60 -8.76 -8.87
N ARG A 82 -10.87 -8.53 -8.53
CA ARG A 82 -11.33 -8.35 -7.13
C ARG A 82 -10.82 -9.46 -6.20
N GLY A 83 -10.97 -10.72 -6.62
CA GLY A 83 -10.54 -11.88 -5.84
C GLY A 83 -9.04 -11.90 -5.60
N VAL A 84 -8.24 -11.55 -6.61
CA VAL A 84 -6.77 -11.46 -6.49
C VAL A 84 -6.38 -10.31 -5.54
N CYS A 85 -6.99 -9.13 -5.67
CA CYS A 85 -6.72 -8.00 -4.80
C CYS A 85 -7.08 -8.30 -3.34
N ARG A 86 -8.27 -8.85 -3.10
CA ARG A 86 -8.74 -9.25 -1.77
C ARG A 86 -7.81 -10.27 -1.12
N LYS A 87 -7.31 -11.25 -1.88
CA LYS A 87 -6.52 -12.35 -1.34
C LYS A 87 -5.05 -12.01 -1.13
N TYR A 88 -4.45 -11.17 -1.98
CA TYR A 88 -2.98 -11.01 -2.02
C TYR A 88 -2.47 -9.58 -1.86
N TYR A 89 -3.33 -8.57 -2.01
CA TYR A 89 -2.90 -7.16 -2.06
C TYR A 89 -3.55 -6.25 -1.03
N ILE A 90 -4.54 -6.74 -0.27
CA ILE A 90 -5.19 -6.00 0.80
C ILE A 90 -5.04 -6.83 2.07
N HIS A 91 -4.54 -6.19 3.14
CA HIS A 91 -4.40 -6.84 4.42
C HIS A 91 -5.80 -7.20 4.99
N PRO A 92 -6.09 -8.48 5.33
CA PRO A 92 -7.44 -8.93 5.68
C PRO A 92 -8.00 -8.24 6.93
N VAL A 93 -7.15 -8.00 7.93
CA VAL A 93 -7.51 -7.28 9.18
C VAL A 93 -8.18 -5.93 8.91
N LEU A 94 -7.79 -5.23 7.84
CA LEU A 94 -8.44 -3.96 7.46
C LEU A 94 -9.91 -4.17 7.08
N LEU A 95 -10.20 -5.22 6.32
CA LEU A 95 -11.56 -5.54 5.88
C LEU A 95 -12.40 -6.05 7.06
N ASP A 96 -11.81 -6.89 7.91
CA ASP A 96 -12.48 -7.44 9.08
C ASP A 96 -12.83 -6.34 10.09
N ALA A 97 -11.90 -5.41 10.35
CA ALA A 97 -12.16 -4.27 11.22
C ALA A 97 -13.29 -3.37 10.67
N TYR A 98 -13.32 -3.15 9.36
CA TYR A 98 -14.41 -2.40 8.73
C TYR A 98 -15.77 -3.09 8.88
N MET A 99 -15.82 -4.42 8.77
CA MET A 99 -17.03 -5.19 9.05
C MET A 99 -17.49 -5.09 10.50
N MET A 100 -16.58 -4.83 11.44
CA MET A 100 -16.87 -4.58 12.86
C MET A 100 -17.22 -3.12 13.16
N GLY A 101 -17.30 -2.26 12.15
CA GLY A 101 -17.65 -0.85 12.33
C GLY A 101 -16.45 0.04 12.67
N GLU A 102 -15.24 -0.38 12.33
CA GLU A 102 -14.01 0.37 12.60
C GLU A 102 -13.34 0.84 11.30
N THR A 103 -12.81 2.05 11.29
CA THR A 103 -11.97 2.55 10.18
C THR A 103 -10.61 2.96 10.69
N VAL A 104 -9.61 3.00 9.79
CA VAL A 104 -8.33 3.64 10.10
C VAL A 104 -8.62 5.09 10.51
N PRO A 105 -8.13 5.57 11.66
CA PRO A 105 -8.38 6.93 12.09
C PRO A 105 -7.78 7.95 11.12
N MET A 106 -8.34 9.15 11.07
CA MET A 106 -7.69 10.26 10.38
C MET A 106 -6.40 10.61 11.13
N PRO A 107 -5.22 10.64 10.49
CA PRO A 107 -4.03 11.10 11.17
C PRO A 107 -4.21 12.54 11.66
N PRO A 108 -3.61 12.90 12.80
CA PRO A 108 -3.70 14.25 13.34
C PRO A 108 -3.15 15.29 12.34
N PRO A 109 -3.66 16.53 12.36
CA PRO A 109 -3.13 17.60 11.52
C PRO A 109 -1.65 17.80 11.80
N ALA A 110 -0.91 18.25 10.78
CA ALA A 110 0.50 18.57 10.94
C ALA A 110 0.63 19.63 12.05
N ARG A 111 1.30 19.29 13.16
CA ARG A 111 1.67 20.30 14.16
C ARG A 111 2.65 21.24 13.47
N GLY A 112 2.31 22.53 13.40
CA GLY A 112 3.17 23.54 12.81
C GLY A 112 4.47 23.63 13.60
N GLY A 113 5.56 23.12 13.05
CA GLY A 113 6.86 23.12 13.72
C GLY A 113 7.94 22.37 12.94
N THR A 114 8.97 23.13 12.52
CA THR A 114 10.25 22.73 11.92
C THR A 114 10.20 21.71 10.77
N ARG A 115 10.45 22.21 9.56
CA ARG A 115 10.82 21.45 8.37
C ARG A 115 11.86 20.38 8.76
N ARG A 116 11.48 19.09 8.67
CA ARG A 116 12.36 17.96 9.02
C ARG A 116 13.68 18.12 8.25
N THR A 117 14.79 18.20 8.98
CA THR A 117 16.14 18.42 8.44
C THR A 117 16.68 17.23 7.63
N HIS A 118 15.96 16.10 7.60
CA HIS A 118 16.20 14.98 6.70
C HIS A 118 14.88 14.50 6.07
N PRO A 119 14.65 14.71 4.75
CA PRO A 119 13.44 14.26 4.05
C PRO A 119 13.36 12.74 3.79
N GLY A 120 14.39 11.96 4.16
CA GLY A 120 14.67 10.66 3.53
C GLY A 120 14.06 9.41 4.17
N ALA A 121 13.49 9.44 5.37
CA ALA A 121 13.08 8.21 6.08
C ALA A 121 11.95 8.43 7.09
N ALA A 122 10.87 9.09 6.67
CA ALA A 122 9.68 9.16 7.48
C ALA A 122 8.48 8.75 6.65
N LEU A 123 7.79 7.71 7.11
CA LEU A 123 6.47 7.33 6.60
C LEU A 123 5.56 8.56 6.57
N ARG A 124 4.72 8.64 5.53
CA ARG A 124 3.67 9.64 5.45
C ARG A 124 2.71 9.44 6.62
N ARG A 125 2.01 10.50 7.03
CA ARG A 125 1.09 10.44 8.19
C ARG A 125 0.01 9.36 8.03
N ASP A 126 -0.53 9.21 6.82
CA ASP A 126 -1.49 8.14 6.54
C ASP A 126 -0.86 6.76 6.65
N GLU A 127 0.40 6.59 6.21
CA GLU A 127 1.12 5.32 6.33
C GLU A 127 1.34 4.97 7.80
N VAL A 128 1.69 5.94 8.64
CA VAL A 128 1.79 5.75 10.10
C VAL A 128 0.44 5.32 10.68
N ALA A 129 -0.64 6.02 10.35
CA ALA A 129 -1.97 5.68 10.87
C ALA A 129 -2.43 4.27 10.48
N VAL A 130 -2.16 3.85 9.24
CA VAL A 130 -2.47 2.50 8.76
C VAL A 130 -1.58 1.47 9.45
N LEU A 131 -0.26 1.69 9.56
CA LEU A 131 0.63 0.76 10.25
C LEU A 131 0.21 0.56 11.70
N GLU A 132 0.03 1.64 12.47
CA GLU A 132 -0.42 1.54 13.85
C GLU A 132 -1.78 0.86 13.98
N PHE A 133 -2.68 1.06 13.01
CA PHE A 133 -3.97 0.40 12.99
C PHE A 133 -3.84 -1.12 12.81
N LEU A 134 -2.91 -1.57 11.96
CA LEU A 134 -2.63 -2.98 11.73
C LEU A 134 -1.86 -3.59 12.90
N GLU A 135 -0.80 -2.94 13.39
CA GLU A 135 0.03 -3.42 14.51
C GLU A 135 -0.77 -3.66 15.78
N ARG A 136 -1.79 -2.84 16.07
CA ARG A 136 -2.68 -3.05 17.23
C ARG A 136 -3.56 -4.32 17.13
N ARG A 137 -3.55 -5.01 15.98
CA ARG A 137 -4.42 -6.13 15.64
C ARG A 137 -3.64 -7.36 15.14
N THR A 138 -2.32 -7.35 15.24
CA THR A 138 -1.42 -8.48 14.93
C THR A 138 -0.55 -8.77 16.14
#